data_AF-A0AAV5QQY9-F1
#
_entry.id   AF-A0AAV5QQY9-F1
#
_cell.length_a   1.000
_cell.length_b   1.000
_cell.length_c   1.000
_cell.angle_alpha   90.00
_cell.angle_beta   90.00
_cell.angle_gamma   90.00
#
_symmetry.space_group_name_H-M   'P 1'
#
loop_
_entity.id
_entity.type
_entity.pdbx_description
1 polymer ?
#
loop_
_entity_poly.entity_id
_entity_poly.type
_entity_poly.pdbx_seq_one_letter_code
_entity_poly.pdbx_strand_id
1 'polypeptide(L)'
;MSGAYGEDDKYIYKLEICQQPQRARMCGLGDKDRRQISPPPCIQLIIIDKATNQEIPPEKVPNAACYMLIAELWDPKGTKNLSIVDTLQESQPNGNGDGNNNEEDDDEYLVTGTVQRPPYNETTYQAADPNSANSLESVTLVNKLDDPAPTRNLIGNNVTNAFKLYDEHNKLGIWFVLQDLSIRIEGKFKLRFSLFKLDPTTIFDSIDNKPEIDLNSAGSTVPILDFKYTDVFQVYSAKKFPGVMDSTPLSKAFASQGVKIPIRRDKKGGN
;
A
#
# COMPACT_ATOMS: atom_id res chain seq x y z
N MET A 1 15.85 -27.99 -24.86
CA MET A 1 14.83 -27.02 -24.38
C MET A 1 15.37 -26.42 -23.08
N SER A 2 16.16 -25.36 -23.20
CA SER A 2 16.69 -24.59 -22.05
C SER A 2 15.76 -23.40 -21.84
N GLY A 3 14.98 -23.42 -20.75
CA GLY A 3 14.06 -22.33 -20.41
C GLY A 3 14.80 -21.01 -20.15
N ALA A 4 14.13 -19.92 -20.50
CA ALA A 4 14.61 -18.53 -20.46
C ALA A 4 14.79 -17.98 -19.03
N TYR A 5 15.60 -18.65 -18.19
CA TYR A 5 15.89 -18.27 -16.80
C TYR A 5 17.38 -17.94 -16.55
N GLY A 6 18.16 -17.72 -17.61
CA GLY A 6 19.62 -17.78 -17.56
C GLY A 6 20.35 -16.64 -16.83
N GLU A 7 19.75 -15.45 -16.70
CA GLU A 7 20.46 -14.28 -16.16
C GLU A 7 20.03 -13.90 -14.73
N ASP A 8 18.77 -14.13 -14.35
CA ASP A 8 18.30 -13.86 -12.98
C ASP A 8 18.86 -14.84 -11.96
N ASP A 9 19.25 -16.05 -12.39
CA ASP A 9 19.94 -17.00 -11.52
C ASP A 9 21.40 -16.62 -11.24
N LYS A 10 21.97 -15.62 -11.93
CA LYS A 10 23.34 -15.15 -11.68
C LYS A 10 23.48 -14.32 -10.41
N TYR A 11 22.40 -13.66 -9.98
CA TYR A 11 22.43 -12.64 -8.94
C TYR A 11 21.62 -13.05 -7.71
N ILE A 12 22.05 -12.60 -6.53
CA ILE A 12 21.25 -12.57 -5.32
C ILE A 12 20.78 -11.14 -5.12
N TYR A 13 19.48 -10.97 -4.95
CA TYR A 13 18.86 -9.67 -4.70
C TYR A 13 18.51 -9.55 -3.22
N LYS A 14 18.77 -8.38 -2.62
CA LYS A 14 18.42 -8.08 -1.24
C LYS A 14 17.80 -6.70 -1.14
N LEU A 15 16.71 -6.60 -0.40
CA LEU A 15 16.11 -5.34 0.01
C LEU A 15 16.57 -4.97 1.42
N GLU A 16 16.98 -3.71 1.60
CA GLU A 16 17.26 -3.12 2.90
C GLU A 16 16.37 -1.90 3.13
N ILE A 17 15.60 -1.91 4.21
CA ILE A 17 14.72 -0.79 4.57
C ILE A 17 15.55 0.21 5.37
N CYS A 18 16.13 1.20 4.68
CA CYS A 18 16.99 2.20 5.31
C CYS A 18 16.18 3.30 6.02
N GLN A 19 14.92 3.50 5.65
CA GLN A 19 14.01 4.39 6.35
C GLN A 19 12.66 3.70 6.58
N GLN A 20 12.37 3.41 7.85
CA GLN A 20 11.13 2.76 8.28
C GLN A 20 9.96 3.76 8.31
N PRO A 21 8.74 3.34 7.94
CA PRO A 21 7.55 4.10 8.31
C PRO A 21 7.37 4.09 9.83
N GLN A 22 6.92 5.19 10.41
CA GLN A 22 6.72 5.27 11.87
C GLN A 22 5.27 5.56 12.23
N ARG A 23 4.59 6.39 11.44
CA ARG A 23 3.19 6.74 11.70
C ARG A 23 2.46 7.23 10.47
N ALA A 24 1.14 7.13 10.52
CA ALA A 24 0.25 7.80 9.59
C ALA A 24 -1.02 8.27 10.30
N ARG A 25 -1.80 9.11 9.62
CA ARG A 25 -3.18 9.39 10.00
C ARG A 25 -4.10 8.64 9.05
N MET A 26 -5.13 7.99 9.60
CA MET A 26 -6.15 7.34 8.81
C MET A 26 -6.84 8.37 7.89
N CYS A 27 -7.17 7.97 6.66
CA CYS A 27 -7.83 8.84 5.68
C CYS A 27 -9.36 8.68 5.68
N GLY A 28 -9.88 7.62 6.31
CA GLY A 28 -11.29 7.25 6.21
C GLY A 28 -11.67 6.74 4.82
N LEU A 29 -12.97 6.65 4.58
CA LEU A 29 -13.52 6.18 3.31
C LEU A 29 -13.65 7.28 2.25
N GLY A 30 -13.65 8.55 2.66
CA GLY A 30 -13.59 9.69 1.73
C GLY A 30 -12.19 9.95 1.18
N ASP A 31 -12.10 10.48 -0.04
CA ASP A 31 -10.82 10.75 -0.72
C ASP A 31 -10.23 12.15 -0.45
N LYS A 32 -10.86 12.95 0.43
CA LYS A 32 -10.53 14.38 0.61
C LYS A 32 -9.38 14.66 1.59
N ASP A 33 -9.08 13.79 2.56
CA ASP A 33 -8.04 14.01 3.59
C ASP A 33 -6.98 12.90 3.57
N ARG A 34 -6.34 12.74 2.40
CA ARG A 34 -5.21 11.81 2.26
C ARG A 34 -3.98 12.33 2.99
N ARG A 35 -3.46 11.50 3.90
CA ARG A 35 -2.21 11.79 4.63
C ARG A 35 -1.22 10.66 4.43
N GLN A 36 -0.06 11.05 3.91
CA GLN A 36 1.00 10.12 3.59
C GLN A 36 1.61 9.53 4.86
N ILE A 37 2.06 8.28 4.77
CA ILE A 37 2.86 7.63 5.81
C ILE A 37 4.14 8.44 6.02
N SER A 38 4.52 8.63 7.29
CA SER A 38 5.64 9.47 7.71
C SER A 38 6.58 8.69 8.63
N PRO A 39 7.90 8.71 8.38
CA PRO A 39 8.54 9.21 7.16
C PRO A 39 8.22 8.28 5.97
N PRO A 40 8.45 8.71 4.72
CA PRO A 40 8.21 7.84 3.56
C PRO A 40 9.17 6.63 3.59
N PRO A 41 8.72 5.39 3.35
CA PRO A 41 9.64 4.27 3.25
C PRO A 41 10.68 4.47 2.15
N CYS A 42 11.95 4.29 2.49
CA CYS A 42 13.07 4.27 1.53
C CYS A 42 13.78 2.92 1.64
N ILE A 43 13.87 2.22 0.52
CA ILE A 43 14.39 0.86 0.45
C ILE A 43 15.54 0.82 -0.56
N GLN A 44 16.69 0.31 -0.13
CA GLN A 44 17.84 0.09 -1.00
C GLN A 44 17.79 -1.32 -1.60
N LEU A 45 18.07 -1.42 -2.88
CA LEU A 45 18.33 -2.67 -3.58
C LEU A 45 19.83 -2.94 -3.59
N ILE A 46 20.21 -4.11 -3.11
CA ILE A 46 21.57 -4.65 -3.17
C ILE A 46 21.55 -5.85 -4.12
N ILE A 47 22.46 -5.85 -5.10
CA ILE A 47 22.60 -6.92 -6.09
C ILE A 47 23.97 -7.54 -5.90
N ILE A 48 24.01 -8.84 -5.62
CA ILE A 48 25.26 -9.58 -5.35
C ILE A 48 25.46 -10.58 -6.48
N ASP A 49 26.64 -10.57 -7.08
CA ASP A 49 27.02 -11.59 -8.06
C ASP A 49 27.34 -12.90 -7.33
N LYS A 50 26.63 -13.99 -7.67
CA LYS A 50 26.79 -15.29 -6.98
C LYS A 50 28.18 -15.90 -7.14
N ALA A 51 28.86 -15.65 -8.25
CA ALA A 51 30.16 -16.25 -8.53
C ALA A 51 31.27 -15.58 -7.71
N THR A 52 31.20 -14.26 -7.56
CA THR A 52 32.21 -13.49 -6.80
C THR A 52 31.82 -13.22 -5.34
N ASN A 53 30.54 -13.38 -5.01
CA ASN A 53 29.93 -12.97 -3.74
C ASN A 53 30.18 -11.50 -3.39
N GLN A 54 30.32 -10.65 -4.42
CA GLN A 54 30.52 -9.20 -4.27
C GLN A 54 29.28 -8.45 -4.74
N GLU A 55 29.00 -7.33 -4.05
CA GLU A 55 27.97 -6.39 -4.49
C GLU A 55 28.36 -5.77 -5.84
N ILE A 56 27.41 -5.74 -6.76
CA ILE A 56 27.53 -5.01 -8.03
C ILE A 56 27.38 -3.52 -7.73
N PRO A 57 28.40 -2.69 -8.05
CA PRO A 57 28.30 -1.26 -7.88
C PRO A 57 27.11 -0.67 -8.65
N PRO A 58 26.33 0.27 -8.07
CA PRO A 58 25.16 0.85 -8.71
C PRO A 58 25.42 1.44 -10.10
N GLU A 59 26.62 1.97 -10.36
CA GLU A 59 27.02 2.52 -11.66
C GLU A 59 27.00 1.45 -12.76
N LYS A 60 27.32 0.20 -12.42
CA LYS A 60 27.39 -0.93 -13.35
C LYS A 60 26.05 -1.57 -13.65
N VAL A 61 24.98 -1.19 -12.95
CA VAL A 61 23.63 -1.69 -13.23
C VAL A 61 23.02 -0.88 -14.38
N PRO A 62 22.85 -1.44 -15.59
CA PRO A 62 22.57 -0.64 -16.79
C PRO A 62 21.20 0.06 -16.75
N ASN A 63 20.16 -0.62 -16.28
CA ASN A 63 18.82 -0.06 -16.18
C ASN A 63 18.22 -0.34 -14.80
N ALA A 64 18.22 0.65 -13.90
CA ALA A 64 17.59 0.51 -12.59
C ALA A 64 16.05 0.48 -12.68
N ALA A 65 15.46 1.07 -13.72
CA ALA A 65 14.01 1.21 -13.84
C ALA A 65 13.28 -0.11 -14.14
N CYS A 66 14.01 -1.17 -14.52
CA CYS A 66 13.43 -2.49 -14.70
C CYS A 66 13.12 -3.19 -13.38
N TYR A 67 13.68 -2.71 -12.26
CA TYR A 67 13.36 -3.22 -10.94
C TYR A 67 12.12 -2.51 -10.40
N MET A 68 11.16 -3.30 -9.95
CA MET A 68 9.86 -2.86 -9.48
C MET A 68 9.64 -3.34 -8.05
N LEU A 69 9.07 -2.49 -7.21
CA LEU A 69 8.71 -2.80 -5.84
C LEU A 69 7.21 -2.60 -5.65
N ILE A 70 6.53 -3.63 -5.15
CA ILE A 70 5.12 -3.56 -4.75
C ILE A 70 5.04 -3.52 -3.23
N ALA A 71 4.28 -2.55 -2.71
CA ALA A 71 3.92 -2.45 -1.30
C ALA A 71 2.52 -3.02 -1.06
N GLU A 72 2.43 -3.84 -0.02
CA GLU A 72 1.19 -4.40 0.51
C GLU A 72 1.08 -4.08 1.99
N LEU A 73 -0.13 -3.90 2.50
CA LEU A 73 -0.39 -3.69 3.92
C LEU A 73 -0.72 -5.01 4.59
N TRP A 74 -0.10 -5.26 5.73
CA TRP A 74 -0.24 -6.49 6.50
C TRP A 74 -0.50 -6.20 7.97
N ASP A 75 -1.07 -7.17 8.67
CA ASP A 75 -1.20 -7.15 10.12
C ASP A 75 0.18 -7.09 10.82
N PRO A 76 0.25 -6.73 12.12
CA PRO A 76 1.52 -6.62 12.84
C PRO A 76 2.33 -7.93 12.87
N LYS A 77 1.65 -9.07 12.77
CA LYS A 77 2.26 -10.41 12.77
C LYS A 77 2.82 -10.81 11.40
N GLY A 78 2.42 -10.14 10.31
CA GLY A 78 2.82 -10.49 8.94
C GLY A 78 2.13 -11.76 8.42
N THR A 79 0.96 -12.08 8.96
CA THR A 79 0.19 -13.29 8.69
C THR A 79 -1.03 -13.05 7.80
N LYS A 80 -1.58 -11.83 7.82
CA LYS A 80 -2.78 -11.47 7.04
C LYS A 80 -2.54 -10.22 6.21
N ASN A 81 -2.79 -10.31 4.91
CA ASN A 81 -2.81 -9.15 4.01
C ASN A 81 -4.09 -8.34 4.27
N LEU A 82 -3.91 -7.06 4.58
CA LEU A 82 -4.94 -6.08 4.91
C LEU A 82 -4.97 -4.93 3.90
N SER A 83 -4.43 -5.14 2.69
CA SER A 83 -4.46 -4.16 1.60
C SER A 83 -5.88 -3.88 1.11
N ILE A 84 -6.80 -4.82 1.31
CA ILE A 84 -8.24 -4.72 1.04
C ILE A 84 -8.97 -5.07 2.35
N VAL A 85 -10.04 -4.34 2.65
CA VAL A 85 -10.91 -4.55 3.81
C VAL A 85 -12.37 -4.46 3.39
N ASP A 86 -13.25 -5.19 4.07
CA ASP A 86 -14.69 -5.05 3.87
C ASP A 86 -15.13 -3.66 4.36
N THR A 87 -16.05 -3.03 3.62
CA THR A 87 -16.38 -1.63 3.85
C THR A 87 -17.03 -1.42 5.22
N LEU A 88 -16.40 -0.57 6.04
CA LEU A 88 -16.87 -0.21 7.38
C LEU A 88 -17.92 0.92 7.29
N GLN A 89 -19.10 0.75 7.88
CA GLN A 89 -20.11 1.82 7.95
C GLN A 89 -19.59 3.01 8.79
N GLU A 90 -19.74 4.23 8.26
CA GLU A 90 -19.38 5.48 8.97
C GLU A 90 -20.27 5.73 10.19
N SER A 91 -19.67 6.26 11.25
CA SER A 91 -20.37 6.51 12.50
C SER A 91 -20.27 7.97 12.98
N GLN A 92 -21.41 8.51 13.42
CA GLN A 92 -21.56 9.86 14.00
C GLN A 92 -21.74 9.78 15.54
N PRO A 93 -21.39 10.83 16.31
CA PRO A 93 -21.21 10.73 17.76
C PRO A 93 -22.53 10.87 18.53
N ASN A 94 -22.77 10.03 19.54
CA ASN A 94 -23.75 10.30 20.59
C ASN A 94 -23.20 9.85 21.97
N GLY A 95 -23.47 10.65 23.00
CA GLY A 95 -22.84 10.56 24.31
C GLY A 95 -23.60 9.76 25.39
N ASN A 96 -22.89 9.64 26.51
CA ASN A 96 -23.24 9.23 27.88
C ASN A 96 -23.42 7.73 28.22
N GLY A 97 -22.60 7.26 29.17
CA GLY A 97 -22.82 6.04 29.95
C GLY A 97 -21.57 5.57 30.71
N ASP A 98 -21.54 5.78 32.04
CA ASP A 98 -20.56 5.25 33.00
C ASP A 98 -20.60 3.70 33.12
N GLY A 99 -19.46 3.08 33.47
CA GLY A 99 -19.43 1.70 33.97
C GLY A 99 -18.05 1.03 33.90
N ASN A 100 -17.56 0.58 35.06
CA ASN A 100 -16.19 0.13 35.34
C ASN A 100 -15.98 -1.39 35.17
N ASN A 101 -14.71 -1.76 34.90
CA ASN A 101 -13.93 -2.94 35.33
C ASN A 101 -13.88 -4.29 34.53
N ASN A 102 -12.64 -4.56 34.10
CA ASN A 102 -11.79 -5.75 34.27
C ASN A 102 -11.83 -6.93 33.27
N GLU A 103 -10.82 -6.89 32.38
CA GLU A 103 -9.81 -7.93 32.02
C GLU A 103 -10.19 -9.42 31.96
N GLU A 104 -10.09 -10.00 30.77
CA GLU A 104 -9.26 -11.19 30.48
C GLU A 104 -8.81 -11.13 28.99
N ASP A 105 -7.49 -11.18 28.77
CA ASP A 105 -6.79 -11.00 27.49
C ASP A 105 -6.93 -12.25 26.60
N ASP A 106 -7.77 -12.15 25.57
CA ASP A 106 -7.69 -12.95 24.35
C ASP A 106 -7.90 -12.01 23.16
N ASP A 107 -6.81 -11.40 22.65
CA ASP A 107 -6.81 -10.52 21.47
C ASP A 107 -7.07 -11.35 20.18
N GLU A 108 -8.31 -11.81 20.02
CA GLU A 108 -8.89 -12.05 18.69
C GLU A 108 -8.94 -10.69 17.98
N TYR A 109 -8.11 -10.51 16.94
CA TYR A 109 -8.06 -9.29 16.13
C TYR A 109 -9.36 -9.13 15.33
N LEU A 110 -10.45 -8.84 16.03
CA LEU A 110 -11.70 -8.38 15.46
C LEU A 110 -11.47 -6.96 14.94
N VAL A 111 -11.67 -6.77 13.64
CA VAL A 111 -11.84 -5.44 13.03
C VAL A 111 -13.23 -4.94 13.49
N THR A 112 -13.36 -4.55 14.76
CA THR A 112 -14.63 -4.05 15.33
C THR A 112 -14.60 -2.53 15.41
N GLY A 113 -14.97 -1.88 14.31
CA GLY A 113 -15.56 -0.55 14.40
C GLY A 113 -17.05 -0.70 14.62
N THR A 114 -17.55 -0.64 15.85
CA THR A 114 -19.00 -0.65 16.15
C THR A 114 -19.49 0.76 16.46
N VAL A 115 -20.62 1.17 15.87
CA VAL A 115 -21.42 2.30 16.39
C VAL A 115 -22.92 2.03 16.27
N GLN A 116 -23.65 2.47 17.29
CA GLN A 116 -25.06 2.24 17.58
C GLN A 116 -25.96 3.37 17.04
N ARG A 117 -27.17 3.00 16.56
CA ARG A 117 -28.13 3.85 15.83
C ARG A 117 -29.21 4.45 16.77
N PRO A 118 -29.72 5.70 16.58
CA PRO A 118 -30.94 6.17 17.24
C PRO A 118 -32.21 5.68 16.50
N PRO A 119 -33.39 5.66 17.16
CA PRO A 119 -34.56 4.91 16.69
C PRO A 119 -35.28 5.63 15.55
N TYR A 120 -35.78 4.84 14.61
CA TYR A 120 -36.60 5.29 13.48
C TYR A 120 -38.09 5.26 13.88
N ASN A 121 -38.87 6.27 13.49
CA ASN A 121 -40.33 6.24 13.60
C ASN A 121 -40.90 5.42 12.44
N GLU A 122 -41.73 4.42 12.76
CA GLU A 122 -42.48 3.63 11.79
C GLU A 122 -43.65 4.43 11.22
N THR A 123 -43.91 4.29 9.92
CA THR A 123 -45.24 4.58 9.36
C THR A 123 -45.63 3.41 8.47
N THR A 124 -46.60 2.65 8.96
CA THR A 124 -47.24 1.49 8.32
C THR A 124 -48.04 1.94 7.09
N TYR A 125 -47.95 1.19 5.99
CA TYR A 125 -48.90 1.30 4.88
C TYR A 125 -49.57 -0.04 4.62
N GLN A 126 -50.90 -0.01 4.59
CA GLN A 126 -51.79 -1.10 4.24
C GLN A 126 -51.75 -1.41 2.74
N ALA A 127 -51.98 -2.68 2.39
CA ALA A 127 -52.03 -3.16 1.02
C ALA A 127 -53.27 -2.63 0.26
N ALA A 128 -53.10 -2.28 -1.02
CA ALA A 128 -54.19 -1.96 -1.94
C ALA A 128 -54.22 -2.92 -3.15
N ASP A 129 -55.45 -3.18 -3.57
CA ASP A 129 -56.02 -4.15 -4.53
C ASP A 129 -55.36 -4.23 -5.93
N PRO A 130 -55.31 -5.41 -6.58
CA PRO A 130 -54.72 -5.57 -7.90
C PRO A 130 -55.83 -5.53 -8.96
N ASN A 131 -56.15 -4.36 -9.51
CA ASN A 131 -56.74 -4.25 -10.85
C ASN A 131 -56.79 -2.79 -11.33
N SER A 132 -55.73 -2.33 -11.99
CA SER A 132 -55.81 -1.30 -13.03
C SER A 132 -54.59 -1.36 -13.94
N ALA A 133 -54.87 -1.57 -15.22
CA ALA A 133 -53.90 -1.64 -16.30
C ALA A 133 -53.47 -0.24 -16.74
N ASN A 134 -52.16 0.04 -16.80
CA ASN A 134 -51.54 0.82 -17.87
C ASN A 134 -50.00 0.87 -17.79
N SER A 135 -49.42 1.07 -18.97
CA SER A 135 -48.02 1.39 -19.32
C SER A 135 -46.93 0.33 -19.14
N LEU A 136 -46.25 0.05 -20.26
CA LEU A 136 -44.94 -0.59 -20.33
C LEU A 136 -43.93 0.20 -19.46
N GLU A 137 -43.45 -0.43 -18.40
CA GLU A 137 -42.17 -0.07 -17.77
C GLU A 137 -41.24 -1.27 -17.86
N SER A 138 -39.99 -0.97 -18.24
CA SER A 138 -38.87 -1.88 -18.26
C SER A 138 -38.80 -2.70 -16.98
N VAL A 139 -38.72 -4.02 -17.11
CA VAL A 139 -38.40 -4.92 -15.99
C VAL A 139 -36.96 -4.64 -15.57
N THR A 140 -36.78 -3.65 -14.70
CA THR A 140 -35.53 -3.45 -13.99
C THR A 140 -35.46 -4.54 -12.93
N LEU A 141 -34.67 -5.58 -13.20
CA LEU A 141 -34.24 -6.52 -12.17
C LEU A 141 -33.57 -5.71 -11.06
N VAL A 142 -34.32 -5.43 -9.99
CA VAL A 142 -33.79 -4.89 -8.75
C VAL A 142 -32.95 -5.98 -8.09
N ASN A 143 -31.70 -6.08 -8.51
CA ASN A 143 -30.68 -6.79 -7.75
C ASN A 143 -30.58 -6.13 -6.38
N LYS A 144 -30.84 -6.90 -5.32
CA LYS A 144 -30.41 -6.57 -3.95
C LYS A 144 -28.90 -6.30 -3.98
N LEU A 145 -28.52 -5.03 -3.98
CA LEU A 145 -27.13 -4.55 -3.92
C LEU A 145 -27.02 -3.72 -2.65
N ASP A 146 -26.85 -4.35 -1.50
CA ASP A 146 -26.53 -3.63 -0.25
C ASP A 146 -25.64 -4.48 0.67
N ASP A 147 -24.69 -5.23 0.10
CA ASP A 147 -23.53 -5.70 0.85
C ASP A 147 -22.37 -4.75 0.51
N PRO A 148 -21.74 -4.09 1.50
CA PRO A 148 -20.84 -2.99 1.21
C PRO A 148 -19.53 -3.58 0.65
N ALA A 149 -19.30 -3.37 -0.65
CA ALA A 149 -18.24 -4.02 -1.41
C ALA A 149 -16.84 -3.79 -0.78
N PRO A 150 -15.92 -4.75 -0.86
CA PRO A 150 -14.56 -4.59 -0.33
C PRO A 150 -13.85 -3.38 -0.95
N THR A 151 -13.08 -2.65 -0.13
CA THR A 151 -12.36 -1.45 -0.54
C THR A 151 -10.87 -1.54 -0.23
N ARG A 152 -10.05 -0.85 -1.02
CA ARG A 152 -8.60 -0.79 -0.78
C ARG A 152 -8.32 0.05 0.46
N ASN A 153 -7.64 -0.56 1.42
CA ASN A 153 -7.16 0.10 2.62
C ASN A 153 -5.83 0.83 2.40
N LEU A 154 -4.87 0.18 1.74
CA LEU A 154 -3.64 0.82 1.28
C LEU A 154 -3.92 1.54 -0.04
N ILE A 155 -3.77 2.87 -0.04
CA ILE A 155 -4.08 3.73 -1.17
C ILE A 155 -2.90 4.63 -1.54
N GLY A 156 -2.98 5.22 -2.73
CA GLY A 156 -1.89 5.98 -3.34
C GLY A 156 -1.04 5.10 -4.26
N ASN A 157 0.23 5.44 -4.40
CA ASN A 157 1.16 4.74 -5.27
C ASN A 157 1.85 3.60 -4.52
N ASN A 158 1.23 2.42 -4.55
CA ASN A 158 1.78 1.21 -3.92
C ASN A 158 2.72 0.40 -4.82
N VAL A 159 3.09 0.94 -5.98
CA VAL A 159 4.08 0.36 -6.90
C VAL A 159 5.05 1.46 -7.28
N THR A 160 6.35 1.16 -7.30
CA THR A 160 7.40 2.07 -7.77
C THR A 160 8.52 1.32 -8.47
N ASN A 161 9.14 1.96 -9.46
CA ASN A 161 10.41 1.51 -10.02
C ASN A 161 11.58 1.97 -9.13
N ALA A 162 12.77 1.42 -9.37
CA ALA A 162 13.99 1.88 -8.70
C ALA A 162 14.63 3.10 -9.41
N PHE A 163 15.35 3.89 -8.63
CA PHE A 163 16.12 5.06 -9.06
C PHE A 163 17.56 4.97 -8.54
N LYS A 164 18.53 5.45 -9.31
CA LYS A 164 19.89 5.65 -8.77
C LYS A 164 19.94 7.02 -8.09
N LEU A 165 20.19 7.03 -6.79
CA LEU A 165 20.19 8.24 -5.96
C LEU A 165 21.36 8.19 -4.98
N TYR A 166 21.89 9.37 -4.65
CA TYR A 166 22.84 9.55 -3.55
C TYR A 166 22.09 9.71 -2.23
N ASP A 167 22.53 9.02 -1.19
CA ASP A 167 21.97 9.18 0.16
C ASP A 167 22.47 10.48 0.85
N GLU A 168 22.11 10.68 2.12
CA GLU A 168 22.55 11.82 2.93
C GLU A 168 24.06 11.85 3.21
N HIS A 169 24.76 10.75 2.95
CA HIS A 169 26.21 10.61 3.07
C HIS A 169 26.92 10.69 1.71
N ASN A 170 26.17 11.04 0.64
CA ASN A 170 26.66 11.13 -0.72
C ASN A 170 27.16 9.78 -1.28
N LYS A 171 26.61 8.67 -0.82
CA LYS A 171 26.85 7.33 -1.38
C LYS A 171 25.77 7.00 -2.40
N LEU A 172 26.18 6.65 -3.62
CA LEU A 172 25.26 6.21 -4.66
C LEU A 172 24.66 4.85 -4.29
N GLY A 173 23.35 4.70 -4.50
CA GLY A 173 22.63 3.44 -4.34
C GLY A 173 21.50 3.29 -5.35
N ILE A 174 20.88 2.11 -5.36
CA ILE A 174 19.66 1.84 -6.12
C ILE A 174 18.50 1.83 -5.13
N TRP A 175 17.54 2.73 -5.31
CA TRP A 175 16.57 3.09 -4.28
C TRP A 175 15.14 3.00 -4.80
N PHE A 176 14.26 2.52 -3.94
CA PHE A 176 12.82 2.68 -4.06
C PHE A 176 12.36 3.68 -2.99
N VAL A 177 11.53 4.64 -3.39
CA VAL A 177 10.98 5.65 -2.48
C VAL A 177 9.46 5.63 -2.59
N LEU A 178 8.77 5.38 -1.48
CA LEU A 178 7.32 5.26 -1.44
C LEU A 178 6.69 6.43 -0.68
N GLN A 179 6.78 7.62 -1.27
CA GLN A 179 6.30 8.85 -0.66
C GLN A 179 4.80 9.08 -0.72
N ASP A 180 4.07 8.33 -1.56
CA ASP A 180 2.62 8.50 -1.73
C ASP A 180 1.82 7.27 -1.28
N LEU A 181 2.04 6.83 -0.04
CA LEU A 181 1.23 5.79 0.60
C LEU A 181 0.33 6.39 1.67
N SER A 182 -0.95 6.01 1.69
CA SER A 182 -1.87 6.36 2.78
C SER A 182 -2.74 5.16 3.16
N ILE A 183 -3.32 5.19 4.36
CA ILE A 183 -4.11 4.06 4.90
C ILE A 183 -5.48 4.58 5.34
N ARG A 184 -6.55 3.87 4.98
CA ARG A 184 -7.93 4.30 5.25
C ARG A 184 -8.32 4.12 6.71
N ILE A 185 -7.94 2.99 7.31
CA ILE A 185 -8.36 2.63 8.68
C ILE A 185 -7.23 2.89 9.70
N GLU A 186 -7.60 3.17 10.95
CA GLU A 186 -6.63 3.20 12.05
C GLU A 186 -6.23 1.79 12.49
N GLY A 187 -5.07 1.67 13.13
CA GLY A 187 -4.54 0.38 13.59
C GLY A 187 -3.02 0.30 13.53
N LYS A 188 -2.49 -0.87 13.91
CA LYS A 188 -1.07 -1.20 13.78
C LYS A 188 -0.87 -2.09 12.57
N PHE A 189 0.15 -1.80 11.77
CA PHE A 189 0.39 -2.51 10.52
C PHE A 189 1.88 -2.69 10.24
N LYS A 190 2.18 -3.58 9.29
CA LYS A 190 3.45 -3.65 8.57
C LYS A 190 3.20 -3.39 7.09
N LEU A 191 4.18 -2.86 6.39
CA LEU A 191 4.23 -2.95 4.94
C LEU A 191 5.10 -4.14 4.55
N ARG A 192 4.67 -4.89 3.55
CA ARG A 192 5.50 -5.88 2.84
C ARG A 192 5.91 -5.28 1.51
N PHE A 193 7.20 -5.28 1.24
CA PHE A 193 7.78 -4.89 -0.04
C PHE A 193 8.20 -6.13 -0.80
N SER A 194 7.69 -6.33 -2.01
CA SER A 194 8.05 -7.46 -2.89
C SER A 194 8.77 -6.93 -4.13
N LEU A 195 9.97 -7.45 -4.40
CA LEU A 195 10.82 -7.07 -5.52
C LEU A 195 10.57 -7.95 -6.74
N PHE A 196 10.46 -7.30 -7.89
CA PHE A 196 10.38 -7.92 -9.20
C PHE A 196 11.41 -7.25 -10.13
N LYS A 197 11.86 -7.98 -11.14
CA LYS A 197 12.63 -7.45 -12.25
C LYS A 197 11.87 -7.76 -13.54
N LEU A 198 11.66 -6.73 -14.34
CA LEU A 198 10.99 -6.86 -15.64
C LEU A 198 12.05 -6.81 -16.73
N ASP A 199 12.33 -7.93 -17.38
CA ASP A 199 13.32 -7.95 -18.46
C ASP A 199 12.69 -7.46 -19.78
N PRO A 200 13.16 -6.34 -20.37
CA PRO A 200 12.65 -5.87 -21.66
C PRO A 200 12.81 -6.89 -22.80
N THR A 201 13.81 -7.77 -22.75
CA THR A 201 14.04 -8.79 -23.81
C THR A 201 12.92 -9.82 -23.86
N THR A 202 12.33 -10.17 -22.72
CA THR A 202 11.09 -10.99 -22.67
C THR A 202 9.88 -10.32 -23.32
N ILE A 203 9.91 -8.98 -23.47
CA ILE A 203 8.84 -8.19 -24.09
C ILE A 203 9.13 -7.91 -25.57
N PHE A 204 10.39 -7.67 -25.94
CA PHE A 204 10.80 -7.14 -27.25
C PHE A 204 11.46 -8.15 -28.21
N ASP A 205 11.88 -9.35 -27.76
CA ASP A 205 12.33 -10.43 -28.67
C ASP A 205 11.19 -10.95 -29.59
N SER A 206 9.96 -10.49 -29.36
CA SER A 206 8.77 -10.76 -30.19
C SER A 206 8.64 -9.87 -31.44
N ILE A 207 9.52 -8.86 -31.63
CA ILE A 207 9.37 -7.88 -32.71
C ILE A 207 9.89 -8.39 -34.06
N ASP A 208 10.93 -9.23 -34.08
CA ASP A 208 11.51 -9.74 -35.34
C ASP A 208 10.89 -11.07 -35.80
N ASN A 209 10.05 -11.72 -34.98
CA ASN A 209 9.35 -12.95 -35.34
C ASN A 209 7.90 -12.94 -34.79
N LYS A 210 6.98 -12.36 -35.59
CA LYS A 210 5.52 -12.26 -35.37
C LYS A 210 5.10 -11.55 -34.06
N PRO A 211 4.28 -10.48 -34.13
CA PRO A 211 3.76 -9.79 -32.97
C PRO A 211 2.59 -10.58 -32.37
N GLU A 212 2.86 -11.80 -31.91
CA GLU A 212 2.00 -12.50 -30.98
C GLU A 212 2.73 -12.45 -29.64
N ILE A 213 2.74 -11.27 -29.01
CA ILE A 213 2.71 -11.25 -27.55
C ILE A 213 1.36 -11.85 -27.21
N ASP A 214 1.32 -13.18 -27.17
CA ASP A 214 0.20 -13.87 -26.57
C ASP A 214 0.35 -13.64 -25.06
N LEU A 215 -0.14 -12.49 -24.59
CA LEU A 215 -0.39 -12.22 -23.18
C LEU A 215 -1.32 -13.28 -22.57
N ASN A 216 -1.97 -14.11 -23.42
CA ASN A 216 -2.74 -15.29 -23.03
C ASN A 216 -1.96 -16.60 -23.13
N SER A 217 -0.65 -16.58 -23.42
CA SER A 217 0.26 -17.69 -23.13
C SER A 217 0.38 -17.80 -21.62
N ALA A 218 -0.67 -18.39 -21.04
CA ALA A 218 -0.90 -18.59 -19.64
C ALA A 218 0.32 -19.26 -19.00
N GLY A 219 1.14 -18.47 -18.29
CA GLY A 219 2.22 -19.04 -17.50
C GLY A 219 3.50 -18.22 -17.34
N SER A 220 3.69 -17.08 -18.02
CA SER A 220 4.87 -16.24 -17.75
C SER A 220 4.70 -15.48 -16.44
N THR A 221 5.09 -16.12 -15.34
CA THR A 221 5.10 -15.53 -14.00
C THR A 221 6.46 -14.88 -13.75
N VAL A 222 6.47 -13.64 -13.25
CA VAL A 222 7.70 -12.99 -12.80
C VAL A 222 7.92 -13.40 -11.33
N PRO A 223 9.04 -14.07 -10.99
CA PRO A 223 9.29 -14.49 -9.62
C PRO A 223 9.53 -13.28 -8.70
N ILE A 224 9.17 -13.43 -7.42
CA ILE A 224 9.57 -12.49 -6.38
C ILE A 224 11.05 -12.75 -6.08
N LEU A 225 11.90 -11.74 -6.31
CA LEU A 225 13.35 -11.85 -6.14
C LEU A 225 13.79 -11.72 -4.68
N ASP A 226 13.10 -10.87 -3.92
CA ASP A 226 13.22 -10.73 -2.48
C ASP A 226 11.94 -10.07 -1.92
N PHE A 227 11.68 -10.24 -0.63
CA PHE A 227 10.66 -9.46 0.06
C PHE A 227 11.09 -9.11 1.49
N LYS A 228 10.61 -7.95 1.96
CA LYS A 228 10.88 -7.49 3.33
C LYS A 228 9.64 -6.88 3.97
N TYR A 229 9.47 -7.15 5.25
CA TYR A 229 8.51 -6.45 6.09
C TYR A 229 9.16 -5.25 6.78
N THR A 230 8.42 -4.17 6.91
CA THR A 230 8.78 -3.07 7.82
C THR A 230 8.65 -3.49 9.27
N ASP A 231 9.14 -2.61 10.15
CA ASP A 231 8.69 -2.61 11.54
C ASP A 231 7.19 -2.29 11.63
N VAL A 232 6.60 -2.61 12.78
CA VAL A 232 5.20 -2.25 13.05
C VAL A 232 5.11 -0.73 13.23
N PHE A 233 4.16 -0.10 12.54
CA PHE A 233 3.89 1.32 12.67
C PHE A 233 2.42 1.59 12.95
N GLN A 234 2.13 2.75 13.54
CA GLN A 234 0.79 3.11 13.99
C GLN A 234 0.10 4.06 13.00
N VAL A 235 -1.12 3.70 12.60
CA VAL A 235 -2.06 4.59 11.93
C VAL A 235 -3.04 5.10 12.98
N TYR A 236 -3.07 6.41 13.18
CA TYR A 236 -3.90 7.07 14.18
C TYR A 236 -5.20 7.60 13.58
N SER A 237 -6.27 7.62 14.36
CA SER A 237 -7.43 8.48 14.09
C SER A 237 -7.06 9.95 14.01
N ALA A 238 -7.94 10.74 13.39
CA ALA A 238 -7.77 12.18 13.22
C ALA A 238 -7.45 12.92 14.53
N LYS A 239 -8.11 12.54 15.64
CA LYS A 239 -7.95 13.17 16.96
C LYS A 239 -6.64 12.79 17.67
N LYS A 240 -6.15 11.57 17.47
CA LYS A 240 -4.96 11.04 18.16
C LYS A 240 -3.66 11.24 17.38
N PHE A 241 -3.74 11.73 16.15
CA PHE A 241 -2.57 11.86 15.29
C PHE A 241 -1.58 12.91 15.81
N PRO A 242 -0.33 12.54 16.14
CA PRO A 242 0.65 13.44 16.75
C PRO A 242 1.30 14.41 15.75
N GLY A 243 0.76 14.52 14.53
CA GLY A 243 1.31 15.32 13.45
C GLY A 243 2.33 14.58 12.58
N VAL A 244 2.61 15.14 11.41
CA VAL A 244 3.59 14.62 10.46
C VAL A 244 4.99 14.86 11.01
N MET A 245 5.94 13.95 10.74
CA MET A 245 7.32 14.13 11.16
C MET A 245 8.03 15.20 10.33
N ASP A 246 9.09 15.76 10.91
CA ASP A 246 10.04 16.54 10.14
C ASP A 246 10.74 15.67 9.10
N SER A 247 11.14 16.28 7.98
CA SER A 247 11.81 15.54 6.91
C SER A 247 13.19 15.10 7.38
N THR A 248 13.44 13.79 7.30
CA THR A 248 14.72 13.16 7.63
C THR A 248 15.84 13.64 6.68
N PRO A 249 17.12 13.49 7.06
CA PRO A 249 18.25 13.76 6.16
C PRO A 249 18.13 13.01 4.82
N LEU A 250 17.83 11.71 4.85
CA LEU A 250 17.64 10.90 3.65
C LEU A 250 16.50 11.43 2.76
N SER A 251 15.35 11.80 3.36
CA SER A 251 14.23 12.40 2.62
C SER A 251 14.62 13.72 1.95
N LYS A 252 15.39 14.56 2.66
CA LYS A 252 15.89 15.83 2.12
C LYS A 252 16.89 15.59 0.98
N ALA A 253 17.77 14.59 1.10
CA ALA A 253 18.73 14.21 0.06
C ALA A 253 18.04 13.70 -1.21
N PHE A 254 17.01 12.86 -1.09
CA PHE A 254 16.26 12.40 -2.26
C PHE A 254 15.41 13.49 -2.89
N ALA A 255 14.82 14.38 -2.08
CA ALA A 255 14.07 15.50 -2.61
C ALA A 255 14.93 16.48 -3.42
N SER A 256 16.17 16.74 -3.00
CA SER A 256 17.09 17.60 -3.77
C SER A 256 17.51 16.98 -5.11
N GLN A 257 17.35 15.67 -5.28
CA GLN A 257 17.60 14.93 -6.53
C GLN A 257 16.33 14.75 -7.40
N GLY A 258 15.22 15.40 -7.04
CA GLY A 258 14.00 15.44 -7.85
C GLY A 258 12.91 14.45 -7.43
N VAL A 259 13.11 13.64 -6.39
CA VAL A 259 12.04 12.80 -5.82
C VAL A 259 11.00 13.72 -5.16
N LYS A 260 9.72 13.55 -5.50
CA LYS A 260 8.64 14.45 -5.07
C LYS A 260 8.20 14.21 -3.60
N ILE A 261 9.13 14.33 -2.66
CA ILE A 261 8.86 14.21 -1.22
C ILE A 261 8.51 15.61 -0.67
N PRO A 262 7.36 15.80 0.01
CA PRO A 262 7.05 17.06 0.67
C PRO A 262 8.07 17.37 1.78
N ILE A 263 8.86 18.43 1.61
CA ILE A 263 9.87 18.83 2.60
C ILE A 263 9.29 19.79 3.63
N ARG A 264 9.41 19.41 4.90
CA ARG A 264 9.07 20.22 6.07
C ARG A 264 10.37 20.73 6.71
N ARG A 265 10.35 21.99 7.16
CA ARG A 265 11.45 22.59 7.91
C ARG A 265 11.17 22.45 9.40
N ASP A 266 12.20 22.11 10.15
CA ASP A 266 12.17 22.21 11.61
C ASP A 266 11.84 23.66 11.96
N LYS A 267 10.79 23.88 12.76
CA LYS A 267 10.62 25.17 13.41
C LYS A 267 11.78 25.31 14.39
N LYS A 268 12.89 25.92 13.96
CA LYS A 268 13.92 26.41 14.89
C LYS A 268 13.17 27.21 15.95
N GLY A 269 13.28 26.77 17.21
CA GLY A 269 12.67 27.44 18.35
C GLY A 269 12.95 28.92 18.26
N GLY A 270 11.89 29.72 18.34
CA GLY A 270 12.01 31.16 18.47
C GLY A 270 12.87 31.46 19.69
N ASN A 271 13.99 32.12 19.43
CA ASN A 271 14.82 32.73 20.46
C ASN A 271 14.10 33.94 21.05
#